data_AF-A0A7S4CEF6-F1
#
_entry.id   AF-A0A7S4CEF6-F1
#
_cell.length_a   1.000
_cell.length_b   1.000
_cell.length_c   1.000
_cell.angle_alpha   90.00
_cell.angle_beta   90.00
_cell.angle_gamma   90.00
#
_symmetry.space_group_name_H-M   'P 1'
#
loop_
_entity.id
_entity.type
_entity.pdbx_description
1 polymer ?
#
loop_
_entity_poly.entity_id
_entity_poly.type
_entity_poly.pdbx_seq_one_letter_code
_entity_poly.pdbx_strand_id
1 'polypeptide(L)'
;EKVPEETFLDNKALTAATHMQQVHLDPLSTWECTDLLALHFKVRKVDAELAALVFRHSSGNPGFAEQFIGSLQDNGKLLTGGDTVTLGNDVDLDKMGVPEKVEHVIVSRIDKLSTKQGYILRMLSTKQ
;
A
#
# COMPACT_ATOMS: atom_id res chain seq x y z
N GLU A 1 -15.55 -8.43 28.23
CA GLU A 1 -15.64 -9.65 27.41
C GLU A 1 -14.42 -9.65 26.50
N LYS A 2 -13.47 -10.57 26.75
CA LYS A 2 -12.18 -10.63 26.07
C LYS A 2 -12.40 -11.40 24.77
N VAL A 3 -12.24 -10.74 23.63
CA VAL A 3 -12.23 -11.43 22.32
C VAL A 3 -11.12 -12.48 22.37
N PRO A 4 -11.38 -13.76 22.00
CA PRO A 4 -10.32 -14.76 21.97
C PRO A 4 -9.33 -14.33 20.89
N GLU A 5 -8.06 -14.17 21.27
CA GLU A 5 -6.96 -14.05 20.32
C GLU A 5 -7.03 -15.27 19.40
N GLU A 6 -7.53 -15.06 18.17
CA GLU A 6 -7.41 -16.04 17.10
C GLU A 6 -5.94 -16.47 17.08
N THR A 7 -5.73 -17.73 17.43
CA THR A 7 -4.41 -18.33 17.55
C THR A 7 -3.86 -18.40 16.13
N PHE A 8 -3.17 -17.35 15.70
CA PHE A 8 -2.25 -17.41 14.57
C PHE A 8 -1.35 -18.60 14.84
N LEU A 9 -1.57 -19.69 14.11
CA LEU A 9 -0.82 -20.94 14.24
C LEU A 9 0.66 -20.57 14.33
N ASP A 10 1.26 -20.90 15.46
CA ASP A 10 2.66 -20.61 15.75
C ASP A 10 3.49 -21.25 14.62
N ASN A 11 4.03 -20.43 13.70
CA ASN A 11 4.63 -20.90 12.43
C ASN A 11 5.74 -21.95 12.67
N LYS A 12 6.32 -21.97 13.86
CA LYS A 12 7.24 -23.01 14.34
C LYS A 12 6.66 -24.42 14.27
N ALA A 13 5.39 -24.62 14.61
CA ALA A 13 4.79 -25.96 14.64
C ALA A 13 4.61 -26.54 13.22
N LEU A 14 4.44 -25.68 12.21
CA LEU A 14 4.25 -26.09 10.81
C LEU A 14 5.58 -26.53 10.16
N THR A 15 6.72 -26.00 10.60
CA THR A 15 8.06 -26.34 10.05
C THR A 15 8.52 -27.79 10.33
N ALA A 16 7.82 -28.53 11.19
CA ALA A 16 8.16 -29.92 11.50
C ALA A 16 7.66 -30.95 10.47
N ALA A 17 6.85 -30.53 9.48
CA ALA A 17 6.36 -31.41 8.42
C ALA A 17 7.37 -31.55 7.27
N THR A 18 7.67 -32.79 6.86
CA THR A 18 8.74 -33.19 5.93
C THR A 18 8.70 -32.55 4.54
N HIS A 19 7.63 -31.81 4.20
CA HIS A 19 7.44 -31.18 2.88
C HIS A 19 6.95 -29.72 2.96
N MET A 20 7.28 -28.98 4.02
CA MET A 20 6.94 -27.56 4.11
C MET A 20 8.10 -26.69 3.62
N GLN A 21 7.80 -25.74 2.72
CA GLN A 21 8.73 -24.69 2.31
C GLN A 21 8.18 -23.34 2.79
N GLN A 22 8.97 -22.64 3.62
CA GLN A 22 8.64 -21.30 4.07
C GLN A 22 9.29 -20.29 3.11
N VAL A 23 8.49 -19.36 2.59
CA VAL A 23 8.98 -18.21 1.81
C VAL A 23 8.80 -16.98 2.68
N HIS A 24 9.90 -16.30 2.98
CA HIS A 24 9.87 -15.02 3.67
C HIS A 24 9.75 -13.92 2.63
N LEU A 25 8.88 -12.94 2.90
CA LEU A 25 8.71 -11.76 2.07
C LEU A 25 9.17 -10.57 2.88
N ASP A 26 10.31 -10.01 2.49
CA ASP A 26 10.84 -8.79 3.08
C ASP A 26 10.03 -7.58 2.59
N PRO A 27 10.02 -6.47 3.36
CA PRO A 27 9.52 -5.19 2.86
C PRO A 27 10.28 -4.77 1.60
N LEU A 28 9.57 -4.14 0.67
CA LEU A 28 10.15 -3.57 -0.54
C LEU A 28 11.19 -2.52 -0.16
N SER A 29 12.36 -2.64 -0.77
CA SER A 29 13.34 -1.57 -0.82
C SER A 29 12.85 -0.40 -1.69
N THR A 30 13.52 0.75 -1.58
CA THR A 30 13.26 1.90 -2.47
C THR A 30 13.40 1.55 -3.96
N TRP A 31 14.30 0.62 -4.29
CA TRP A 31 14.52 0.15 -5.66
C TRP A 31 13.34 -0.68 -6.15
N GLU A 32 12.84 -1.59 -5.32
CA GLU A 32 11.64 -2.36 -5.64
C GLU A 32 10.38 -1.48 -5.68
N CYS A 33 10.32 -0.39 -4.90
CA CYS A 33 9.29 0.64 -5.07
C CYS A 33 9.42 1.36 -6.43
N THR A 34 10.63 1.54 -6.94
CA THR A 34 10.87 2.10 -8.29
C THR A 34 10.34 1.14 -9.35
N ASP A 35 10.64 -0.16 -9.22
CA ASP A 35 10.14 -1.19 -10.14
C ASP A 35 8.61 -1.30 -10.09
N LEU A 36 8.03 -1.19 -8.90
CA LEU A 36 6.58 -1.20 -8.70
C LEU A 36 5.92 0.01 -9.40
N LEU A 37 6.49 1.21 -9.26
CA LEU A 37 6.03 2.41 -9.99
C LEU A 37 6.16 2.26 -11.50
N ALA A 38 7.31 1.74 -11.97
CA ALA A 38 7.57 1.51 -13.39
C ALA A 38 6.55 0.53 -13.99
N LEU A 39 6.26 -0.56 -13.28
CA LEU A 39 5.27 -1.56 -13.66
C LEU A 39 3.84 -0.97 -13.67
N HIS A 40 3.48 -0.23 -12.61
CA HIS A 40 2.15 0.37 -12.46
C HIS A 40 1.83 1.36 -13.58
N PHE A 41 2.77 2.25 -13.90
CA PHE A 41 2.59 3.26 -14.95
C PHE A 41 3.03 2.81 -16.35
N LYS A 42 3.61 1.61 -16.48
CA LYS A 42 4.18 1.07 -17.73
C LYS A 42 5.22 2.00 -18.36
N VAL A 43 6.11 2.53 -17.52
CA VAL A 43 7.21 3.44 -17.90
C VAL A 43 8.56 2.81 -17.59
N ARG A 44 9.61 3.18 -18.33
CA ARG A 44 10.99 2.72 -18.07
C ARG A 44 11.74 3.59 -17.06
N LYS A 45 11.28 4.82 -16.83
CA LYS A 45 11.93 5.75 -15.90
C LYS A 45 10.95 6.25 -14.85
N VAL A 46 11.41 6.25 -13.62
CA VAL A 46 10.68 6.75 -12.46
C VAL A 46 11.59 7.74 -11.77
N ASP A 47 11.02 8.87 -11.39
CA ASP A 47 11.74 9.84 -10.59
C ASP A 47 12.16 9.27 -9.22
N ALA A 48 13.41 9.54 -8.82
CA ALA A 48 13.97 8.98 -7.60
C ALA A 48 13.31 9.56 -6.34
N GLU A 49 12.89 10.83 -6.36
CA GLU A 49 12.19 11.44 -5.24
C GLU A 49 10.80 10.83 -5.05
N LEU A 50 10.09 10.56 -6.15
CA LEU A 50 8.83 9.82 -6.13
C LEU A 50 8.99 8.42 -5.52
N ALA A 51 10.00 7.65 -5.95
CA ALA A 51 10.24 6.32 -5.40
C ALA A 51 10.60 6.37 -3.91
N ALA A 52 11.45 7.32 -3.50
CA ALA A 52 11.79 7.52 -2.10
C ALA A 52 10.57 7.95 -1.26
N LEU A 53 9.68 8.78 -1.82
CA LEU A 53 8.43 9.17 -1.17
C LEU A 53 7.53 7.95 -0.92
N VAL A 54 7.33 7.13 -1.95
CA VAL A 54 6.54 5.91 -1.84
C VAL A 54 7.14 4.97 -0.79
N PHE A 55 8.45 4.77 -0.79
CA PHE A 55 9.12 3.94 0.22
C PHE A 55 8.95 4.51 1.64
N ARG A 56 9.19 5.81 1.85
CA ARG A 56 9.08 6.43 3.19
C ARG A 56 7.68 6.29 3.77
N HIS A 57 6.64 6.54 2.98
CA HIS A 57 5.26 6.44 3.47
C HIS A 57 4.79 5.00 3.56
N SER A 58 5.25 4.11 2.68
CA SER A 58 4.86 2.69 2.74
C SER A 58 5.64 1.87 3.77
N SER A 59 6.81 2.35 4.20
CA SER A 59 7.83 1.56 4.91
C SER A 59 8.12 0.22 4.21
N GLY A 60 8.08 0.20 2.88
CA GLY A 60 8.27 -0.99 2.06
C GLY A 60 7.09 -1.97 2.07
N ASN A 61 5.97 -1.68 2.72
CA ASN A 61 4.81 -2.56 2.64
C ASN A 61 4.22 -2.55 1.21
N PRO A 62 4.22 -3.67 0.47
CA PRO A 62 3.80 -3.69 -0.94
C PRO A 62 2.36 -3.21 -1.13
N GLY A 63 1.44 -3.69 -0.28
CA GLY A 63 0.04 -3.30 -0.34
C GLY A 63 -0.13 -1.80 -0.04
N PHE A 64 0.63 -1.26 0.90
CA PHE A 64 0.54 0.16 1.21
C PHE A 64 1.15 1.04 0.12
N ALA A 65 2.27 0.63 -0.46
CA ALA A 65 2.90 1.31 -1.59
C ALA A 65 1.91 1.45 -2.75
N GLU A 66 1.20 0.37 -3.11
CA GLU A 66 0.20 0.39 -4.19
C GLU A 66 -0.99 1.31 -3.88
N GLN A 67 -1.52 1.25 -2.66
CA GLN A 67 -2.60 2.16 -2.24
C GLN A 67 -2.15 3.62 -2.21
N PHE A 68 -0.90 3.87 -1.83
CA PHE A 68 -0.36 5.21 -1.82
C PHE A 68 -0.17 5.75 -3.24
N ILE A 69 0.39 4.96 -4.16
CA ILE A 69 0.52 5.29 -5.58
C ILE A 69 -0.84 5.59 -6.21
N GLY A 70 -1.84 4.74 -5.96
CA GLY A 70 -3.20 5.00 -6.43
C GLY A 70 -3.76 6.32 -5.91
N SER A 71 -3.50 6.66 -4.64
CA SER A 71 -3.91 7.96 -4.08
C SER A 71 -3.21 9.15 -4.77
N LEU A 72 -1.91 9.04 -5.05
CA LEU A 72 -1.18 10.09 -5.78
C LEU A 72 -1.75 10.30 -7.18
N GLN A 73 -2.09 9.21 -7.87
CA GLN A 73 -2.71 9.22 -9.18
C GLN A 73 -4.12 9.85 -9.14
N ASP A 74 -4.98 9.40 -8.23
CA ASP A 74 -6.37 9.87 -8.09
C ASP A 74 -6.45 11.36 -7.77
N ASN A 75 -5.48 11.89 -7.03
CA ASN A 75 -5.41 13.31 -6.67
C ASN A 75 -4.68 14.17 -7.73
N GLY A 76 -4.27 13.59 -8.88
CA GLY A 76 -3.61 14.31 -9.97
C GLY A 76 -2.22 14.85 -9.61
N LYS A 77 -1.50 14.16 -8.71
CA LYS A 77 -0.22 14.62 -8.14
C LYS A 77 1.00 14.09 -8.90
N LEU A 78 0.76 13.27 -9.92
CA LEU A 78 1.77 12.66 -10.76
C LEU A 78 1.68 13.23 -12.18
N LEU A 79 2.84 13.46 -12.78
CA LEU A 79 2.98 13.80 -14.18
C LEU A 79 3.52 12.57 -14.91
N THR A 80 2.74 12.06 -15.86
CA THR A 80 3.19 11.01 -16.77
C THR A 80 3.49 11.64 -18.13
N GLY A 81 4.74 11.51 -18.57
CA GLY A 81 5.24 12.16 -19.78
C GLY A 81 6.11 11.21 -20.59
N GLY A 82 5.61 10.79 -21.76
CA GLY A 82 6.30 9.81 -22.61
C GLY A 82 6.49 8.48 -21.89
N ASP A 83 7.69 8.28 -21.34
CA ASP A 83 8.13 7.04 -20.73
C ASP A 83 8.76 7.30 -19.34
N THR A 84 8.24 8.33 -18.68
CA THR A 84 8.68 8.75 -17.35
C THR A 84 7.49 9.16 -16.50
N VAL A 85 7.55 8.83 -15.21
CA VAL A 85 6.62 9.34 -14.20
C VAL A 85 7.40 10.17 -13.17
N THR A 86 6.87 11.35 -12.86
CA THR A 86 7.46 12.28 -11.88
C THR A 86 6.38 12.84 -10.96
N LEU A 87 6.79 13.43 -9.84
CA LEU A 87 5.91 14.29 -9.05
C LEU A 87 5.57 15.56 -9.85
N GLY A 88 4.37 16.08 -9.62
CA GLY A 88 3.99 17.40 -10.12
C GLY A 88 4.72 18.51 -9.36
N ASN A 89 5.01 19.63 -10.03
CA ASN A 89 5.78 20.74 -9.45
C ASN A 89 5.08 21.42 -8.25
N ASP A 90 3.75 21.32 -8.15
CA ASP A 90 2.96 21.93 -7.06
C ASP A 90 2.70 20.97 -5.89
N VAL A 91 3.42 19.84 -5.82
CA VAL A 91 3.27 18.87 -4.74
C VAL A 91 4.15 19.25 -3.57
N ASP A 92 3.56 19.92 -2.58
CA ASP A 92 4.17 20.12 -1.26
C ASP A 92 4.04 18.84 -0.44
N LEU A 93 5.14 18.09 -0.35
CA LEU A 93 5.23 16.78 0.32
C LEU A 93 4.95 16.86 1.82
N ASP A 94 5.25 17.99 2.46
CA ASP A 94 5.04 18.20 3.90
C ASP A 94 3.56 18.50 4.23
N LYS A 95 2.81 19.03 3.26
CA LYS A 95 1.37 19.31 3.38
C LYS A 95 0.48 18.21 2.82
N MET A 96 1.06 17.29 2.07
CA MET A 96 0.36 16.12 1.60
C MET A 96 0.07 15.27 2.83
N GLY A 97 -1.16 15.36 3.36
CA GLY A 97 -1.62 14.65 4.56
C GLY A 97 -1.66 13.13 4.35
N VAL A 98 -0.52 12.54 4.02
CA VAL A 98 -0.31 11.12 3.83
C VAL A 98 -0.31 10.51 5.21
N PRO A 99 -1.29 9.66 5.53
CA PRO A 99 -1.38 9.13 6.88
C PRO A 99 -0.17 8.24 7.18
N GLU A 100 0.38 8.39 8.39
CA GLU A 100 1.56 7.64 8.86
C GLU A 100 1.35 6.12 8.93
N LYS A 101 0.12 5.62 8.78
CA LYS A 101 -0.25 4.21 8.97
C LYS A 101 -1.33 3.72 7.99
N VAL A 102 -1.21 2.45 7.60
CA VAL A 102 -2.15 1.70 6.73
C VAL A 102 -3.60 1.85 7.19
N GLU A 103 -3.83 1.77 8.50
CA GLU A 103 -5.14 1.89 9.15
C GLU A 103 -5.89 3.16 8.72
N HIS A 104 -5.17 4.27 8.57
CA HIS A 104 -5.76 5.57 8.26
C HIS A 104 -6.04 5.74 6.76
N VAL A 105 -5.28 5.06 5.87
CA VAL A 105 -5.56 5.06 4.42
C VAL A 105 -6.74 4.16 4.08
N ILE A 106 -6.89 3.03 4.77
CA ILE A 106 -8.08 2.18 4.65
C ILE A 106 -9.32 2.95 5.10
N VAL A 107 -9.28 3.62 6.27
CA VAL A 107 -10.39 4.45 6.76
C VAL A 107 -10.72 5.59 5.80
N SER A 108 -9.73 6.32 5.27
CA SER A 108 -9.96 7.40 4.30
C SER A 108 -10.58 6.91 2.99
N ARG A 109 -10.22 5.71 2.52
CA ARG A 109 -10.82 5.09 1.33
C ARG A 109 -12.24 4.59 1.61
N ILE A 110 -12.51 4.06 2.80
CA ILE A 110 -13.87 3.68 3.25
C ILE A 110 -14.77 4.91 3.36
N ASP A 111 -14.27 6.03 3.89
CA ASP A 111 -15.03 7.27 4.04
C ASP A 111 -15.37 7.91 2.68
N LYS A 112 -14.52 7.71 1.66
CA LYS A 112 -14.76 8.17 0.28
C LYS A 112 -15.67 7.25 -0.52
N LEU A 113 -15.98 6.05 -0.04
CA LEU A 113 -16.98 5.17 -0.64
C LEU A 113 -18.37 5.70 -0.27
N SER A 114 -19.07 6.28 -1.25
CA SER A 114 -20.44 6.78 -1.09
C SER A 114 -21.37 5.81 -0.36
N THR A 115 -22.43 6.34 0.27
CA THR A 115 -23.34 5.71 1.25
C THR A 115 -23.85 4.29 0.91
N LYS A 116 -23.81 3.89 -0.37
CA LYS A 116 -24.22 2.56 -0.85
C LYS A 116 -23.12 1.48 -0.76
N GLN A 117 -21.84 1.86 -0.85
CA GLN A 117 -20.70 0.93 -0.85
C GLN A 117 -20.20 0.61 0.58
N GLY A 118 -20.25 1.59 1.50
CA GLY A 118 -19.94 1.35 2.91
C GLY A 118 -20.86 0.33 3.60
N TYR A 119 -22.11 0.18 3.12
CA TYR A 119 -23.07 -0.77 3.68
C TYR A 119 -22.71 -2.24 3.40
N ILE A 120 -22.13 -2.52 2.23
CA ILE A 120 -21.70 -3.88 1.84
C ILE A 120 -20.48 -4.29 2.66
N LEU A 121 -19.50 -3.40 2.80
CA LEU A 121 -18.32 -3.63 3.66
C LEU A 121 -18.73 -3.84 5.13
N ARG A 122 -19.68 -3.06 5.64
CA ARG A 122 -20.18 -3.22 7.02
C ARG A 122 -20.95 -4.54 7.21
N MET A 123 -21.76 -4.96 6.24
CA MET A 123 -22.41 -6.28 6.30
C MET A 123 -21.42 -7.44 6.31
N LEU A 124 -20.32 -7.35 5.55
CA LEU A 124 -19.29 -8.39 5.51
C LEU A 124 -18.47 -8.45 6.81
N SER A 125 -18.18 -7.30 7.41
CA SER A 125 -17.48 -7.23 8.72
C SER A 125 -18.34 -7.69 9.90
N THR A 126 -19.67 -7.81 9.73
CA THR A 126 -20.61 -8.22 10.80
C THR A 126 -20.99 -9.71 10.71
N LYS A 127 -20.31 -10.50 9.87
CA LYS A 127 -20.35 -11.97 9.94
C LYS A 127 -18.99 -12.50 10.42
N GLN A 128 -18.76 -12.42 11.72
CA GLN A 128 -17.97 -13.40 12.47
C GLN A 128 -18.80 -13.81 13.69
#